data_AF-A0A183P4V0-F1
#
_entry.id   AF-A0A183P4V0-F1
#
_cell.length_a   1.000
_cell.length_b   1.000
_cell.length_c   1.000
_cell.angle_alpha   90.00
_cell.angle_beta   90.00
_cell.angle_gamma   90.00
#
_symmetry.space_group_name_H-M   'P 1'
#
loop_
_entity.id
_entity.type
_entity.pdbx_description
1 polymer ?
#
loop_
_entity_poly.entity_id
_entity_poly.type
_entity_poly.pdbx_seq_one_letter_code
_entity_poly.pdbx_strand_id
1 'polypeptide(L)'
;MLTSHHNKLLVTLLDVTWIWLIPKKLSEINRESTYTCPVYKTSARRGVLSTTGHSTNFVLYIDLKTNQPQEHWINRGVAALCQLDD
;
A
#
# COMPACT_ATOMS: atom_id res chain seq x y z
N MET A 1 3.19 6.65 -0.48
CA MET A 1 2.23 7.62 0.09
C MET A 1 1.06 6.85 0.72
N LEU A 2 0.96 6.76 2.04
CA LEU A 2 0.00 5.89 2.77
C LEU A 2 -1.32 6.63 3.12
N THR A 3 -2.49 5.98 3.14
CA THR A 3 -3.82 6.61 3.41
C THR A 3 -4.76 5.74 4.26
N SER A 4 -5.46 6.27 5.27
CA SER A 4 -6.37 5.58 6.23
C SER A 4 -7.87 5.89 6.00
N HIS A 5 -8.78 4.95 6.28
CA HIS A 5 -10.24 5.03 6.02
C HIS A 5 -11.04 5.92 7.02
N HIS A 6 -10.46 6.33 8.14
CA HIS A 6 -11.14 7.19 9.12
C HIS A 6 -10.76 8.67 8.92
N ASN A 7 -11.58 9.41 8.16
CA ASN A 7 -11.79 10.88 8.07
C ASN A 7 -10.64 11.86 8.41
N LYS A 8 -9.40 11.41 8.29
CA LYS A 8 -8.17 12.17 8.33
C LYS A 8 -7.30 11.50 7.28
N LEU A 9 -7.20 12.14 6.12
CA LEU A 9 -6.19 11.84 5.13
C LEU A 9 -4.84 12.07 5.82
N LEU A 10 -4.36 11.06 6.55
CA LEU A 10 -2.99 11.02 7.02
C LEU A 10 -2.16 10.67 5.79
N VAL A 11 -1.95 11.66 4.93
CA VAL A 11 -0.95 11.59 3.86
C VAL A 11 0.39 11.66 4.57
N THR A 12 0.87 10.51 5.04
CA THR A 12 2.30 10.40 5.32
C THR A 12 2.96 10.38 3.95
N LEU A 13 3.40 11.57 3.51
CA LEU A 13 4.51 11.66 2.57
C LEU A 13 5.64 10.93 3.29
N LEU A 14 5.85 9.67 2.91
CA LEU A 14 7.16 9.09 3.11
C LEU A 14 8.09 10.11 2.43
N ASP A 15 9.13 10.60 3.11
CA ASP A 15 10.18 11.46 2.55
C ASP A 15 11.03 10.69 1.52
N VAL A 16 10.36 9.90 0.69
CA VAL A 16 10.88 8.88 -0.19
C VAL A 16 10.12 9.05 -1.49
N THR A 17 10.60 9.98 -2.30
CA THR A 17 10.06 10.32 -3.63
C THR A 17 10.24 9.16 -4.63
N TRP A 18 11.04 8.13 -4.29
CA TRP A 18 11.39 7.03 -5.19
C TRP A 18 11.40 5.68 -4.47
N ILE A 19 10.59 4.73 -4.93
CA ILE A 19 10.66 3.32 -4.49
C ILE A 19 11.40 2.54 -5.56
N TRP A 20 12.53 1.94 -5.20
CA TRP A 20 13.30 1.09 -6.11
C TRP A 20 12.83 -0.36 -6.02
N LEU A 21 12.37 -0.92 -7.14
CA LEU A 21 12.03 -2.33 -7.25
C LEU A 21 13.24 -3.09 -7.77
N ILE A 22 13.92 -3.80 -6.86
CA ILE A 22 15.10 -4.61 -7.17
C ILE A 22 14.67 -6.08 -7.17
N PRO A 23 14.80 -6.80 -8.29
CA PRO A 23 14.52 -8.24 -8.34
C PRO A 23 15.43 -9.00 -7.38
N LYS A 24 14.85 -9.87 -6.55
CA LYS A 24 15.57 -10.75 -5.62
C LYS A 24 14.92 -12.12 -5.58
N LYS A 25 15.66 -13.14 -5.18
CA LYS A 25 15.06 -14.46 -4.93
C LYS A 25 14.15 -14.39 -3.73
N LEU A 26 13.05 -15.14 -3.75
CA LEU A 26 12.06 -15.13 -2.66
C LEU A 26 12.67 -15.51 -1.30
N SER A 27 13.64 -16.43 -1.31
CA SER A 27 14.39 -16.88 -0.13
C SER A 27 15.26 -15.80 0.51
N GLU A 28 15.57 -14.72 -0.21
CA GLU A 28 16.43 -13.62 0.24
C GLU A 28 15.62 -12.43 0.81
N ILE A 29 14.28 -12.52 0.79
CA ILE A 29 13.39 -11.44 1.23
C ILE A 29 13.05 -11.63 2.71
N ASN A 30 13.57 -10.75 3.58
CA ASN A 30 13.17 -10.68 4.98
C ASN A 30 11.82 -9.95 5.13
N ARG A 31 10.77 -10.72 5.48
CA ARG A 31 9.41 -10.26 5.75
C ARG A 31 9.06 -10.13 7.24
N GLU A 32 10.06 -10.12 8.10
CA GLU A 32 9.81 -9.94 9.53
C GLU A 32 9.42 -8.49 9.80
N SER A 33 8.41 -8.30 10.65
CA SER A 33 7.91 -6.98 11.06
C SER A 33 7.58 -6.08 9.87
N THR A 34 6.89 -6.63 8.86
CA THR A 34 6.40 -5.87 7.71
C THR A 34 4.87 -5.80 7.70
N TYR A 35 4.36 -4.72 7.12
CA TYR A 35 2.97 -4.58 6.73
C TYR A 35 2.87 -4.80 5.22
N THR A 36 2.10 -5.80 4.80
CA THR A 36 1.77 -6.02 3.39
C THR A 36 0.76 -4.97 2.94
N CYS A 37 1.28 -3.82 2.53
CA CYS A 37 0.52 -2.64 2.16
C CYS A 37 -0.03 -2.76 0.74
N PRO A 38 -1.35 -2.62 0.52
CA PRO A 38 -1.90 -2.54 -0.82
C PRO A 38 -1.52 -1.20 -1.47
N VAL A 39 -1.25 -1.23 -2.77
CA VAL A 39 -1.01 -0.05 -3.60
C VAL A 39 -2.18 0.14 -4.56
N TYR A 40 -2.78 1.33 -4.56
CA TYR A 40 -3.85 1.72 -5.46
C TYR A 40 -3.44 2.90 -6.35
N LYS A 41 -4.14 3.08 -7.47
CA LYS A 41 -3.95 4.24 -8.33
C LYS A 41 -4.50 5.51 -7.65
N THR A 42 -5.75 5.49 -7.18
CA THR A 42 -6.42 6.66 -6.57
C THR A 42 -6.93 6.38 -5.15
N SER A 43 -7.16 7.45 -4.37
CA SER A 43 -7.59 7.31 -2.96
C SER A 43 -9.03 6.77 -2.82
N ALA A 44 -9.87 7.03 -3.83
CA ALA A 44 -11.24 6.52 -3.86
C ALA A 44 -11.31 4.98 -3.82
N ARG A 45 -10.22 4.28 -4.20
CA ARG A 45 -10.10 2.80 -4.27
C ARG A 45 -11.20 2.09 -5.06
N ARG A 46 -12.04 2.86 -5.75
CA ARG A 46 -13.12 2.42 -6.62
C ARG A 46 -12.53 2.09 -7.98
N GLY A 47 -12.94 0.95 -8.53
CA GLY A 47 -12.59 0.50 -9.87
C GLY A 47 -13.59 -0.56 -10.31
N VAL A 48 -13.62 -0.85 -11.61
CA VAL A 48 -14.33 -2.04 -12.13
C VAL A 48 -13.53 -3.28 -11.74
N LEU A 49 -14.19 -4.40 -11.47
CA LEU A 49 -13.52 -5.68 -11.25
C LEU A 49 -12.90 -6.18 -12.57
N SER A 50 -11.64 -6.60 -12.53
CA SER A 50 -10.98 -7.31 -13.62
C SER A 50 -11.57 -8.72 -13.77
N THR A 51 -11.22 -9.41 -14.86
CA THR A 51 -11.52 -10.84 -15.05
C THR A 51 -10.89 -11.73 -13.97
N THR A 52 -9.89 -11.23 -13.24
CA THR A 52 -9.25 -11.90 -12.10
C THR A 52 -9.85 -11.53 -10.74
N GLY A 53 -10.94 -10.74 -10.71
CA GLY A 53 -11.66 -10.39 -9.48
C GLY A 53 -11.01 -9.28 -8.64
N HIS A 54 -9.95 -8.64 -9.12
CA HIS A 54 -9.33 -7.49 -8.45
C HIS A 54 -9.87 -6.18 -9.02
N SER A 55 -9.92 -5.14 -8.19
CA SER A 55 -10.24 -3.79 -8.66
C SER A 55 -9.21 -3.36 -9.70
N THR A 56 -9.65 -2.78 -10.81
CA THR A 56 -8.79 -2.08 -11.77
C THR A 56 -7.99 -0.95 -11.12
N ASN A 57 -8.36 -0.51 -9.93
CA ASN A 57 -7.62 0.47 -9.12
C ASN A 57 -6.46 -0.16 -8.34
N PHE A 58 -6.47 -1.48 -8.11
CA PHE A 58 -5.38 -2.19 -7.43
C PHE A 58 -4.17 -2.36 -8.36
N VAL A 59 -2.98 -2.14 -7.82
CA VAL A 59 -1.72 -2.25 -8.56
C VAL A 59 -0.96 -3.49 -8.09
N LEU A 60 -0.56 -3.52 -6.81
CA LEU A 60 0.24 -4.60 -6.21
C LEU A 60 0.27 -4.46 -4.68
N TYR A 61 0.89 -5.42 -4.01
CA TYR A 61 1.28 -5.31 -2.59
C TYR A 61 2.76 -4.98 -2.46
N ILE A 62 3.11 -4.14 -1.48
CA ILE A 62 4.49 -3.90 -1.04
C ILE A 62 4.63 -4.20 0.45
N ASP A 63 5.75 -4.82 0.83
CA ASP A 63 6.06 -5.07 2.24
C ASP A 63 6.78 -3.84 2.82
N LEU A 64 6.13 -3.15 3.76
CA LEU A 64 6.67 -1.98 4.44
C LEU A 64 7.13 -2.34 5.84
N LYS A 65 8.39 -2.05 6.19
CA LYS A 65 8.90 -2.26 7.54
C LYS A 65 8.10 -1.42 8.55
N THR A 66 7.72 -2.02 9.67
CA THR A 66 6.89 -1.42 10.70
C THR A 66 7.23 -1.99 12.07
N ASN A 67 7.15 -1.16 13.11
CA ASN A 67 7.24 -1.60 14.50
C ASN A 67 5.87 -1.96 15.09
N GLN A 68 4.79 -1.72 14.35
CA GLN A 68 3.42 -2.07 14.72
C GLN A 68 2.98 -3.37 14.04
N PRO A 69 2.13 -4.19 14.70
CA PRO A 69 1.50 -5.34 14.08
C PRO A 69 0.71 -4.96 12.82
N GLN A 70 0.60 -5.87 11.86
CA GLN A 70 -0.09 -5.62 10.59
C GLN A 70 -1.56 -5.20 10.78
N GLU A 71 -2.24 -5.76 11.79
CA GLU A 71 -3.62 -5.44 12.16
C GLU A 71 -3.80 -3.95 12.46
N HIS A 72 -2.77 -3.29 13.02
CA HIS A 72 -2.79 -1.85 13.28
C HIS A 72 -3.10 -1.05 12.00
N TRP A 73 -2.47 -1.42 10.90
CA TRP A 73 -2.57 -0.72 9.62
C TRP A 73 -3.80 -1.18 8.82
N ILE A 74 -4.13 -2.47 8.88
CA ILE A 74 -5.36 -3.02 8.28
C ILE A 74 -6.60 -2.34 8.87
N ASN A 75 -6.70 -2.25 10.20
CA ASN A 75 -7.87 -1.66 10.87
C ASN A 75 -7.99 -0.15 10.63
N ARG A 76 -6.88 0.51 10.30
CA ARG A 76 -6.85 1.90 9.87
C ARG A 76 -7.12 2.04 8.36
N GLY A 77 -7.17 0.95 7.62
CA GLY A 77 -7.37 0.96 6.17
C GLY A 77 -6.22 1.62 5.44
N VAL A 78 -4.98 1.48 5.94
CA VAL A 78 -3.80 2.09 5.35
C VAL A 78 -3.53 1.52 3.95
N ALA A 79 -3.27 2.37 2.95
CA ALA A 79 -2.84 1.92 1.62
C ALA A 79 -1.94 2.94 0.94
N ALA A 80 -1.02 2.46 0.09
CA ALA A 80 -0.18 3.30 -0.73
C ALA A 80 -0.93 3.80 -1.97
N LEU A 81 -0.69 5.04 -2.39
CA LEU A 81 -1.25 5.62 -3.61
C LEU A 81 -0.16 5.99 -4.62
N CYS A 82 -0.44 5.79 -5.91
CA CYS A 82 0.41 6.24 -7.01
C CYS A 82 0.25 7.73 -7.31
N GLN A 83 -0.93 8.29 -7.06
CA GLN A 83 -1.26 9.70 -7.24
C GLN A 83 -2.17 10.18 -6.12
N LEU A 84 -2.06 11.47 -5.79
CA LEU A 84 -3.06 12.16 -4.98
C LEU A 84 -4.32 12.38 -5.81
N ASP A 85 -5.46 12.55 -5.14
CA ASP A 85 -6.63 13.08 -5.81
C ASP A 85 -6.43 14.59 -6.04
N ASP A 86 -7.01 15.13 -7.12
CA ASP A 86 -6.97 16.57 -7.46
C ASP A 86 -7.63 17.45 -6.38
#